data_AF-K2DHA9-F1
#
_entry.id   AF-K2DHA9-F1
#
_cell.length_a   1.000
_cell.length_b   1.000
_cell.length_c   1.000
_cell.angle_alpha   90.00
_cell.angle_beta   90.00
_cell.angle_gamma   90.00
#
_symmetry.space_group_name_H-M   'P 1'
#
loop_
_entity.id
_entity.type
_entity.pdbx_description
1 polymer ?
#
loop_
_entity_poly.entity_id
_entity_poly.type
_entity_poly.pdbx_seq_one_letter_code
_entity_poly.pdbx_strand_id
1 'polypeptide(L)'
;MDKESKDILAKGLLEGYVGKSIRGSVVRSGFNLETSDYQGSEGKYHDEWAANFNGGGQELTEAVNGEKATRVYAGGTLTADKLKELGLTKKDVIGRLISFVNEIGDGTRLDSDAEKTDGDWKYTYKVLKNVKEIPVDVGEEEIRFNDNLVFVHYHVISPII
;
A
#
# COMPACT_ATOMS: atom_id res chain seq x y z
N MET A 1 15.37 3.73 -5.61
CA MET A 1 14.63 2.88 -6.57
C MET A 1 14.59 3.57 -7.92
N ASP A 2 14.72 2.81 -9.01
CA ASP A 2 14.56 3.33 -10.37
C ASP A 2 13.09 3.73 -10.65
N LYS A 3 12.84 4.35 -11.81
CA LYS A 3 11.50 4.79 -12.20
C LYS A 3 10.60 3.62 -12.61
N GLU A 4 11.15 2.59 -13.25
CA GLU A 4 10.37 1.46 -13.79
C GLU A 4 9.72 0.66 -12.64
N SER A 5 10.47 0.36 -11.59
CA SER A 5 9.99 -0.27 -10.37
C SER A 5 8.88 0.53 -9.69
N LYS A 6 8.97 1.87 -9.71
CA LYS A 6 7.92 2.75 -9.17
C LYS A 6 6.64 2.68 -10.00
N ASP A 7 6.78 2.73 -11.32
CA ASP A 7 5.65 2.64 -12.25
C ASP A 7 4.96 1.27 -12.12
N ILE A 8 5.72 0.18 -11.93
CA ILE A 8 5.20 -1.17 -11.67
C ILE A 8 4.44 -1.21 -10.34
N LEU A 9 4.96 -0.62 -9.26
CA LEU A 9 4.27 -0.58 -7.96
C LEU A 9 2.95 0.19 -8.04
N ALA A 10 2.94 1.35 -8.69
CA ALA A 10 1.74 2.17 -8.82
C ALA A 10 0.64 1.43 -9.60
N LYS A 11 0.99 0.86 -10.75
CA LYS A 11 0.03 0.10 -11.56
C LYS A 11 -0.34 -1.24 -10.94
N GLY A 12 0.61 -1.93 -10.31
CA GLY A 12 0.37 -3.15 -9.57
C GLY A 12 -0.62 -2.94 -8.42
N LEU A 13 -0.57 -1.81 -7.73
CA LEU A 13 -1.57 -1.44 -6.73
C LEU A 13 -2.96 -1.21 -7.36
N LEU A 14 -3.02 -0.47 -8.48
CA LEU A 14 -4.27 -0.10 -9.16
C LEU A 14 -4.95 -1.29 -9.84
N GLU A 15 -4.20 -2.10 -10.57
CA GLU A 15 -4.71 -3.26 -11.35
C GLU A 15 -4.73 -4.54 -10.51
N GLY A 16 -3.76 -4.68 -9.60
CA GLY A 16 -3.60 -5.78 -8.65
C GLY A 16 -4.59 -5.70 -7.50
N TYR A 17 -4.18 -5.00 -6.45
CA TYR A 17 -4.89 -4.95 -5.17
C TYR A 17 -6.27 -4.29 -5.29
N VAL A 18 -6.32 -3.10 -5.90
CA VAL A 18 -7.54 -2.34 -6.11
C VAL A 18 -8.38 -2.92 -7.27
N GLY A 19 -7.70 -3.45 -8.30
CA GLY A 19 -8.30 -3.93 -9.53
C GLY A 19 -8.82 -5.38 -9.47
N LYS A 20 -8.94 -6.01 -10.64
CA LYS A 20 -9.53 -7.34 -10.84
C LYS A 20 -8.48 -8.45 -11.05
N SER A 21 -7.30 -8.27 -10.49
CA SER A 21 -6.22 -9.24 -10.66
C SER A 21 -6.51 -10.62 -10.09
N ILE A 22 -5.59 -11.55 -10.35
CA ILE A 22 -5.60 -12.88 -9.77
C ILE A 22 -5.34 -12.73 -8.28
N ARG A 23 -6.40 -12.86 -7.49
CA ARG A 23 -6.29 -12.97 -6.04
C ARG A 23 -6.03 -14.41 -5.64
N GLY A 24 -5.04 -14.60 -4.80
CA GLY A 24 -4.65 -15.89 -4.26
C GLY A 24 -4.64 -15.89 -2.75
N SER A 25 -4.23 -17.03 -2.19
CA SER A 25 -3.88 -17.14 -0.79
C SER A 25 -2.67 -18.05 -0.65
N VAL A 26 -1.81 -17.75 0.32
CA VAL A 26 -0.59 -18.51 0.56
C VAL A 26 -0.34 -18.66 2.05
N VAL A 27 0.26 -19.79 2.44
CA VAL A 27 0.68 -20.03 3.82
C VAL A 27 2.19 -19.88 3.93
N ARG A 28 2.63 -18.98 4.80
CA ARG A 28 4.06 -18.73 5.11
C ARG A 28 4.27 -18.92 6.60
N SER A 29 5.03 -19.93 7.01
CA SER A 29 5.30 -20.19 8.43
C SER A 29 4.04 -20.24 9.31
N GLY A 30 2.93 -20.73 8.76
CA GLY A 30 1.62 -20.80 9.44
C GLY A 30 0.75 -19.54 9.35
N PHE A 31 1.24 -18.45 8.75
CA PHE A 31 0.46 -17.25 8.46
C PHE A 31 -0.30 -17.42 7.15
N ASN A 32 -1.61 -17.21 7.19
CA ASN A 32 -2.45 -17.15 5.99
C ASN A 32 -2.40 -15.73 5.43
N LEU A 33 -1.83 -15.58 4.24
CA LEU A 33 -1.72 -14.32 3.52
C LEU A 33 -2.64 -14.35 2.30
N GLU A 34 -3.23 -13.21 1.99
CA GLU A 34 -3.83 -12.95 0.68
C GLU A 34 -2.72 -12.53 -0.28
N THR A 35 -2.90 -12.84 -1.57
CA THR A 35 -1.95 -12.43 -2.62
C THR A 35 -2.65 -11.74 -3.77
N SER A 36 -1.92 -10.89 -4.48
CA SER A 36 -2.36 -10.27 -5.72
C SER A 36 -1.18 -10.20 -6.70
N ASP A 37 -1.39 -10.72 -7.90
CA ASP A 37 -0.36 -10.75 -8.94
C ASP A 37 -0.76 -9.90 -10.14
N TYR A 38 0.19 -9.16 -10.69
CA TYR A 38 0.03 -8.42 -11.93
C TYR A 38 1.24 -8.64 -12.87
N GLN A 39 0.95 -8.82 -14.15
CA GLN A 39 1.96 -8.92 -15.22
C GLN A 39 1.60 -7.94 -16.33
N GLY A 40 2.43 -6.92 -16.48
CA GLY A 40 2.33 -5.91 -17.53
C GLY A 40 3.47 -6.00 -18.55
N SER A 41 3.53 -5.04 -19.46
CA SER A 41 4.63 -4.88 -20.42
C SER A 41 5.89 -4.26 -19.79
N GLU A 42 5.74 -3.60 -18.65
CA GLU A 42 6.76 -3.00 -17.81
C GLU A 42 7.44 -4.01 -16.87
N GLY A 43 6.78 -5.13 -16.57
CA GLY A 43 7.29 -6.08 -15.60
C GLY A 43 6.21 -6.81 -14.80
N LYS A 44 6.63 -7.36 -13.68
CA LYS A 44 5.82 -8.14 -12.74
C LYS A 44 5.66 -7.42 -11.42
N TYR A 45 4.50 -7.61 -10.84
CA TYR A 45 4.16 -7.20 -9.49
C TYR A 45 3.56 -8.38 -8.74
N HIS A 46 3.97 -8.53 -7.49
CA HIS A 46 3.38 -9.46 -6.54
C HIS A 46 3.18 -8.75 -5.21
N ASP A 47 2.02 -8.90 -4.62
CA ASP A 47 1.69 -8.42 -3.28
C ASP A 47 1.22 -9.60 -2.45
N GLU A 48 1.68 -9.67 -1.20
CA GLU A 48 1.17 -10.60 -0.21
C GLU A 48 0.97 -9.92 1.15
N TRP A 49 -0.20 -10.10 1.77
CA TRP A 49 -0.54 -9.41 3.01
C TRP A 49 -1.43 -10.20 3.96
N ALA A 50 -1.31 -9.88 5.25
CA ALA A 50 -2.09 -10.49 6.34
C ALA A 50 -3.44 -9.77 6.52
N ALA A 51 -4.40 -10.06 5.65
CA ALA A 51 -5.69 -9.35 5.58
C ALA A 51 -6.51 -9.31 6.89
N ASN A 52 -6.42 -10.35 7.72
CA ASN A 52 -7.17 -10.46 8.98
C ASN A 52 -6.44 -9.90 10.22
N PHE A 53 -5.31 -9.23 10.03
CA PHE A 53 -4.50 -8.64 11.11
C PHE A 53 -4.29 -7.14 10.86
N ASN A 54 -3.21 -6.59 11.41
CA ASN A 54 -2.64 -5.26 11.20
C ASN A 54 -2.13 -5.03 9.74
N GLY A 55 -2.80 -5.63 8.76
CA GLY A 55 -2.70 -5.30 7.32
C GLY A 55 -1.32 -5.40 6.69
N GLY A 56 -0.31 -5.89 7.40
CA GLY A 56 1.07 -5.86 6.95
C GLY A 56 1.34 -6.87 5.85
N GLY A 57 2.26 -6.50 4.97
CA GLY A 57 2.55 -7.26 3.77
C GLY A 57 3.84 -6.79 3.11
N GLN A 58 4.08 -7.36 1.93
CA GLN A 58 5.16 -6.94 1.06
C GLN A 58 4.71 -6.97 -0.39
N GLU A 59 5.17 -5.98 -1.12
CA GLU A 59 5.10 -5.93 -2.57
C GLU A 59 6.50 -6.18 -3.13
N LEU A 60 6.54 -6.86 -4.26
CA LEU A 60 7.74 -7.23 -4.99
C LEU A 60 7.55 -6.85 -6.46
N THR A 61 8.56 -6.21 -7.04
CA THR A 61 8.58 -5.86 -8.46
C THR A 61 9.78 -6.47 -9.17
N GLU A 62 9.59 -6.83 -10.43
CA GLU A 62 10.65 -7.22 -11.36
C GLU A 62 10.39 -6.54 -12.71
N ALA A 63 11.25 -5.58 -13.07
CA ALA A 63 11.20 -4.89 -14.35
C ALA A 63 11.73 -5.78 -15.49
N VAL A 64 11.40 -5.44 -16.74
CA VAL A 64 11.86 -6.20 -17.93
C VAL A 64 13.39 -6.25 -18.04
N ASN A 65 14.07 -5.20 -17.56
CA ASN A 65 15.53 -5.12 -17.53
C ASN A 65 16.17 -5.99 -16.42
N GLY A 66 15.36 -6.63 -15.56
CA GLY A 66 15.79 -7.48 -14.45
C GLY A 66 15.97 -6.75 -13.11
N GLU A 67 15.76 -5.44 -13.05
CA GLU A 67 15.78 -4.68 -11.78
C GLU A 67 14.64 -5.13 -10.87
N LYS A 68 14.94 -5.22 -9.57
CA LYS A 68 14.02 -5.71 -8.55
C LYS A 68 13.91 -4.72 -7.40
N ALA A 69 12.71 -4.61 -6.85
CA ALA A 69 12.49 -3.85 -5.64
C ALA A 69 11.45 -4.52 -4.75
N THR A 70 11.45 -4.10 -3.48
CA THR A 70 10.41 -4.45 -2.52
C THR A 70 9.90 -3.21 -1.82
N ARG A 71 8.61 -3.20 -1.52
CA ARG A 71 7.99 -2.32 -0.53
C ARG A 71 7.37 -3.19 0.54
N VAL A 72 7.93 -3.15 1.74
CA VAL A 72 7.31 -3.77 2.92
C VAL A 72 6.44 -2.75 3.61
N TYR A 73 5.32 -3.19 4.17
CA TYR A 73 4.40 -2.31 4.86
C TYR A 73 3.73 -2.96 6.06
N ALA A 74 3.35 -2.13 7.03
CA ALA A 74 2.66 -2.58 8.24
C ALA A 74 1.76 -1.49 8.81
N GLY A 75 0.61 -1.89 9.38
CA GLY A 75 -0.26 -0.98 10.13
C GLY A 75 -1.72 -1.46 10.19
N GLY A 76 -2.62 -0.90 9.40
CA GLY A 76 -4.01 -1.31 9.31
C GLY A 76 -4.97 -0.33 10.00
N THR A 77 -6.18 -0.82 10.29
CA THR A 77 -7.26 0.01 10.83
C THR A 77 -7.31 -0.02 12.34
N LEU A 78 -8.07 0.92 12.93
CA LEU A 78 -8.57 0.76 14.30
C LEU A 78 -9.28 -0.59 14.51
N THR A 79 -9.38 -1.00 15.77
CA THR A 79 -10.16 -2.20 16.16
C THR A 79 -11.63 -2.03 15.81
N ALA A 80 -12.34 -3.15 15.65
CA ALA A 80 -13.77 -3.14 15.31
C ALA A 80 -14.61 -2.32 16.31
N ASP A 81 -14.31 -2.42 17.61
CA ASP A 81 -15.02 -1.67 18.65
C ASP A 81 -14.78 -0.16 18.51
N LYS A 82 -13.54 0.26 18.22
CA LYS A 82 -13.21 1.67 18.00
C LYS A 82 -13.79 2.23 16.71
N LEU A 83 -13.83 1.44 15.64
CA LEU A 83 -14.54 1.84 14.42
C LEU A 83 -16.04 1.99 14.67
N LYS A 84 -16.63 1.07 15.44
CA LYS A 84 -18.06 1.14 15.80
C LYS A 84 -18.41 2.37 16.63
N GLU A 85 -17.55 2.80 17.56
CA GLU A 85 -17.70 4.07 18.30
C GLU A 85 -17.79 5.28 17.35
N LEU A 86 -17.11 5.22 16.21
CA LEU A 86 -17.12 6.25 15.15
C LEU A 86 -18.22 6.03 14.09
N GLY A 87 -19.05 4.98 14.23
CA GLY A 87 -20.07 4.63 13.23
C GLY A 87 -19.51 4.02 11.94
N LEU A 88 -18.30 3.45 11.99
CA LEU A 88 -17.59 2.88 10.84
C LEU A 88 -17.41 1.36 10.95
N THR A 89 -17.12 0.74 9.82
CA THR A 89 -16.62 -0.63 9.71
C THR A 89 -15.25 -0.64 9.04
N LYS A 90 -14.51 -1.76 9.15
CA LYS A 90 -13.25 -1.95 8.40
C LYS A 90 -13.48 -1.80 6.89
N LYS A 91 -14.63 -2.24 6.38
CA LYS A 91 -14.98 -2.13 4.97
C LYS A 91 -15.09 -0.67 4.53
N ASP A 92 -15.60 0.22 5.37
CA ASP A 92 -15.73 1.64 5.04
C ASP A 92 -14.34 2.30 4.93
N VAL A 93 -13.45 2.00 5.88
CA VAL A 93 -12.08 2.52 5.88
C VAL A 93 -11.28 2.02 4.68
N ILE A 94 -11.34 0.72 4.38
CA ILE A 94 -10.64 0.14 3.22
C ILE A 94 -11.25 0.62 1.90
N GLY A 95 -12.58 0.74 1.81
CA GLY A 95 -13.25 1.30 0.64
C GLY A 95 -12.84 2.75 0.40
N ARG A 96 -12.65 3.53 1.48
CA ARG A 96 -12.17 4.90 1.38
C ARG A 96 -10.69 4.98 0.95
N LEU A 97 -9.83 4.12 1.49
CA LEU A 97 -8.44 3.98 1.04
C LEU A 97 -8.37 3.74 -0.47
N ILE A 98 -9.16 2.79 -0.96
CA ILE A 98 -9.26 2.47 -2.38
C ILE A 98 -9.70 3.69 -3.20
N SER A 99 -10.71 4.44 -2.73
CA SER A 99 -11.16 5.68 -3.40
C SER A 99 -10.03 6.69 -3.53
N PHE A 100 -9.33 6.98 -2.43
CA PHE A 100 -8.24 7.96 -2.44
C PHE A 100 -7.08 7.54 -3.33
N VAL A 101 -6.68 6.26 -3.29
CA VAL A 101 -5.65 5.71 -4.17
C VAL A 101 -6.03 5.89 -5.64
N ASN A 102 -7.28 5.58 -6.01
CA ASN A 102 -7.78 5.76 -7.38
C ASN A 102 -7.83 7.23 -7.81
N GLU A 103 -8.23 8.13 -6.91
CA GLU A 103 -8.33 9.56 -7.19
C GLU A 103 -6.96 10.25 -7.33
N ILE A 104 -5.95 9.76 -6.61
CA ILE A 104 -4.58 10.27 -6.68
C ILE A 104 -3.84 9.65 -7.89
N GLY A 105 -4.22 8.43 -8.31
CA GLY A 105 -3.69 7.76 -9.50
C GLY A 105 -2.19 7.53 -9.43
N ASP A 106 -1.47 7.92 -10.49
CA ASP A 106 0.00 7.77 -10.60
C ASP A 106 0.77 8.63 -9.58
N GLY A 107 0.11 9.56 -8.89
CA GLY A 107 0.70 10.35 -7.80
C GLY A 107 0.85 9.57 -6.49
N THR A 108 0.57 8.27 -6.47
CA THR A 108 0.53 7.49 -5.24
C THR A 108 1.93 7.09 -4.72
N ARG A 109 2.19 7.51 -3.47
CA ARG A 109 2.97 6.80 -2.41
C ARG A 109 4.42 6.37 -2.67
N LEU A 110 5.23 7.10 -3.43
CA LEU A 110 6.64 6.70 -3.59
C LEU A 110 7.62 7.86 -3.46
N ASP A 111 7.27 9.05 -3.94
CA ASP A 111 8.29 10.08 -4.23
C ASP A 111 8.07 11.41 -3.49
N SER A 112 6.84 11.68 -3.07
CA SER A 112 6.51 12.95 -2.42
C SER A 112 5.34 12.79 -1.48
N ASP A 113 5.20 13.78 -0.59
CA ASP A 113 4.01 13.93 0.22
C ASP A 113 2.77 14.07 -0.67
N ALA A 114 1.64 13.53 -0.19
CA ALA A 114 0.34 13.64 -0.83
C ALA A 114 -0.73 13.88 0.23
N GLU A 115 -1.73 14.69 -0.10
CA GLU A 115 -2.87 14.94 0.78
C GLU A 115 -4.14 15.01 -0.06
N LYS A 116 -5.23 14.43 0.47
CA LYS A 116 -6.55 14.49 -0.14
C LYS A 116 -7.62 14.55 0.95
N THR A 117 -8.67 15.32 0.71
CA THR A 117 -9.81 15.45 1.63
C THR A 117 -11.10 15.23 0.85
N ASP A 118 -12.05 14.50 1.44
CA ASP A 118 -13.41 14.31 0.93
C ASP A 118 -14.40 14.30 2.10
N GLY A 119 -15.13 15.40 2.29
CA GLY A 119 -16.00 15.61 3.44
C GLY A 119 -15.22 15.47 4.75
N ASP A 120 -15.68 14.57 5.62
CA ASP A 120 -15.07 14.29 6.92
C ASP A 120 -13.81 13.40 6.84
N TRP A 121 -13.47 12.93 5.63
CA TRP A 121 -12.33 12.04 5.41
C TRP A 121 -11.10 12.82 4.97
N LYS A 122 -9.96 12.47 5.54
CA LYS A 122 -8.65 12.99 5.15
C LYS A 122 -7.67 11.86 4.94
N TYR A 123 -6.95 11.91 3.83
CA TYR A 123 -5.85 11.02 3.48
C TYR A 123 -4.55 11.82 3.47
N THR A 124 -3.49 11.22 3.99
CA THR A 124 -2.13 11.75 3.85
C THR A 124 -1.13 10.66 3.57
N TYR A 125 -0.17 10.94 2.70
CA TYR A 125 1.08 10.21 2.58
C TYR A 125 2.23 11.18 2.87
N LYS A 126 3.20 10.80 3.68
CA LYS A 126 4.39 11.60 3.99
C LYS A 126 5.65 10.80 3.78
N VAL A 127 6.65 11.38 3.14
CA VAL A 127 8.01 10.81 3.09
C VAL A 127 8.71 11.17 4.39
N LEU A 128 8.97 10.16 5.22
CA LEU A 128 9.61 10.35 6.53
C LEU A 128 11.14 10.37 6.42
N LYS A 129 11.71 9.56 5.52
CA LYS A 129 13.16 9.42 5.40
C LYS A 129 13.57 8.92 4.03
N ASN A 130 14.64 9.49 3.48
CA ASN A 130 15.39 8.98 2.34
C ASN A 130 16.83 8.74 2.79
N VAL A 131 17.31 7.51 2.65
CA VAL A 131 18.71 7.14 2.91
C VAL A 131 19.36 6.86 1.56
N LYS A 132 20.33 7.67 1.14
CA LYS A 132 20.92 7.54 -0.21
C LYS A 132 22.03 6.50 -0.25
N GLU A 133 22.77 6.39 0.84
CA GLU A 133 23.91 5.47 1.00
C GLU A 133 23.46 4.01 1.04
N ILE A 134 22.26 3.77 1.57
CA ILE A 134 21.56 2.50 1.57
C ILE A 134 20.19 2.82 0.99
N PRO A 135 19.94 2.59 -0.31
CA PRO A 135 18.88 3.21 -1.11
C PRO A 135 17.46 2.83 -0.64
N VAL A 136 17.07 3.38 0.51
CA VAL A 136 15.87 3.03 1.26
C VAL A 136 15.05 4.28 1.52
N ASP A 137 13.77 4.18 1.20
CA ASP A 137 12.77 5.22 1.43
C ASP A 137 11.76 4.75 2.48
N VAL A 138 11.39 5.64 3.40
CA VAL A 138 10.39 5.38 4.45
C VAL A 138 9.26 6.37 4.29
N GLY A 139 8.03 5.87 4.23
CA GLY A 139 6.83 6.67 4.13
C GLY A 139 5.78 6.29 5.18
N GLU A 140 4.90 7.23 5.49
CA GLU A 140 3.74 7.04 6.36
C GLU A 140 2.48 7.41 5.59
N GLU A 141 1.52 6.52 5.63
CA GLU A 141 0.19 6.71 5.10
C GLU A 141 -0.81 6.74 6.24
N GLU A 142 -1.73 7.70 6.23
CA GLU A 142 -2.83 7.78 7.18
C GLU A 142 -4.17 8.02 6.47
N ILE A 143 -5.25 7.49 7.07
CA ILE A 143 -6.61 7.99 6.85
C ILE A 143 -7.19 8.44 8.20
N ARG A 144 -7.81 9.61 8.18
CA ARG A 144 -8.59 10.17 9.29
C ARG A 144 -10.05 10.33 8.89
N PHE A 145 -10.93 10.15 9.87
CA PHE A 145 -12.37 10.46 9.78
C PHE A 145 -12.75 11.35 10.96
N ASN A 146 -13.27 12.55 10.69
CA ASN A 146 -13.53 13.57 11.73
C ASN A 146 -12.29 13.77 12.64
N ASP A 147 -11.11 13.95 12.02
CA ASP A 147 -9.78 14.06 12.66
C ASP A 147 -9.27 12.85 13.46
N ASN A 148 -10.09 11.81 13.65
CA ASN A 148 -9.68 10.57 14.29
C ASN A 148 -8.86 9.72 13.31
N LEU A 149 -7.67 9.28 13.71
CA LEU A 149 -6.86 8.34 12.93
C LEU A 149 -7.55 6.98 12.88
N VAL A 150 -7.98 6.56 11.69
CA VAL A 150 -8.72 5.29 11.48
C VAL A 150 -7.92 4.25 10.72
N PHE A 151 -6.83 4.65 10.06
CA PHE A 151 -5.92 3.79 9.32
C PHE A 151 -4.51 4.37 9.33
N VAL A 152 -3.50 3.51 9.43
CA VAL A 152 -2.10 3.88 9.21
C VAL A 152 -1.37 2.76 8.47
N HIS A 153 -0.46 3.09 7.57
CA HIS A 153 0.56 2.17 7.05
C HIS A 153 1.92 2.86 7.03
N TYR A 154 2.93 2.20 7.59
CA TYR A 154 4.32 2.57 7.34
C TYR A 154 4.85 1.74 6.18
N HIS A 155 5.50 2.40 5.23
CA HIS A 155 6.11 1.78 4.06
C HIS A 155 7.63 1.90 4.14
N VAL A 156 8.34 0.82 3.81
CA VAL A 156 9.79 0.84 3.60
C VAL A 156 10.07 0.26 2.23
N ILE A 157 10.70 1.05 1.37
CA ILE A 157 10.94 0.74 -0.04
C ILE A 157 12.44 0.58 -0.25
N SER A 158 12.87 -0.48 -0.92
CA SER A 158 14.27 -0.76 -1.20
C SER A 158 14.45 -1.53 -2.51
N PRO A 159 15.50 -1.28 -3.30
CA PRO A 159 15.91 -2.22 -4.35
C PRO A 159 16.37 -3.55 -3.72
N ILE A 160 16.24 -4.62 -4.49
CA ILE A 160 16.78 -5.95 -4.19
C ILE A 160 17.97 -6.15 -5.13
N ILE A 161 19.17 -6.28 -4.56
CA ILE A 161 20.44 -6.51 -5.28
C ILE A 161 20.76 -8.00 -5.29
#